data_AF-A0A2T7F8X9-F1
#
_entry.id   AF-A0A2T7F8X9-F1
#
_cell.length_a   1.000
_cell.length_b   1.000
_cell.length_c   1.000
_cell.angle_alpha   90.00
_cell.angle_beta   90.00
_cell.angle_gamma   90.00
#
_symmetry.space_group_name_H-M   'P 1'
#
loop_
_entity.id
_entity.type
_entity.pdbx_description
1 polymer ?
#
loop_
_entity_poly.entity_id
_entity_poly.type
_entity_poly.pdbx_seq_one_letter_code
_entity_poly.pdbx_strand_id
1 'polypeptide(L)' 'MFLRSVDRFNDLVVSVYVTAGHTRFMLLHDSRSDDGIKTFFQEVHDLYIKIFLNPLYLPGSLITSSHFDTKVRALARKYL' A
#
# COMPACT_ATOMS: atom_id res chain seq x y z
N MET A 1 -8.01 -2.47 7.47
CA MET A 1 -9.32 -2.78 6.84
C MET A 1 -9.14 -2.65 5.33
N PHE A 2 -9.38 -3.72 4.57
CA PHE A 2 -9.33 -3.69 3.10
C PHE A 2 -10.74 -3.38 2.57
N LEU A 3 -10.89 -2.26 1.87
CA LEU A 3 -12.18 -1.79 1.33
C LEU A 3 -12.47 -2.30 -0.08
N ARG A 4 -11.55 -3.05 -0.70
CA ARG A 4 -11.61 -3.47 -2.11
C ARG A 4 -11.77 -2.24 -3.02
N SER A 5 -12.45 -2.41 -4.16
CA SER A 5 -12.83 -1.35 -5.08
C SER A 5 -13.77 -0.34 -4.40
N VAL A 6 -13.30 0.89 -4.23
CA VAL A 6 -14.10 2.01 -3.71
C VAL A 6 -14.60 2.91 -4.83
N ASP A 7 -13.87 2.98 -5.94
CA ASP A 7 -14.22 3.81 -7.09
C ASP A 7 -13.65 3.25 -8.40
N ARG A 8 -14.08 3.77 -9.54
CA ARG A 8 -13.57 3.43 -10.88
C ARG A 8 -13.47 4.68 -11.74
N PHE A 9 -12.31 4.87 -12.36
CA PHE A 9 -12.06 5.94 -13.32
C PHE A 9 -11.54 5.35 -14.64
N ASN A 10 -12.34 5.47 -15.70
CA ASN A 10 -12.11 4.78 -16.98
C ASN A 10 -11.98 3.25 -16.77
N ASP A 11 -10.85 2.69 -17.20
CA ASP A 11 -10.54 1.27 -17.06
C ASP A 11 -9.82 0.93 -15.74
N LEU A 12 -9.50 1.94 -14.93
CA LEU A 12 -8.80 1.77 -13.66
C LEU A 12 -9.78 1.67 -12.50
N VAL A 13 -9.60 0.62 -11.70
CA VAL A 13 -10.26 0.39 -10.43
C VAL A 13 -9.41 1.00 -9.31
N VAL A 14 -10.04 1.72 -8.39
CA VAL A 14 -9.40 2.30 -7.21
C VAL A 14 -9.68 1.41 -6.01
N SER A 15 -8.67 0.65 -5.59
CA SER A 15 -8.72 -0.17 -4.39
C SER A 15 -8.10 0.54 -3.19
N VAL A 16 -8.73 0.44 -2.01
CA VAL A 16 -8.29 1.14 -0.80
C VAL A 16 -8.06 0.21 0.38
N TYR A 17 -6.99 0.45 1.12
CA TYR A 17 -6.70 -0.17 2.41
C TYR A 17 -6.49 0.89 3.49
N VAL A 18 -7.22 0.78 4.59
CA VAL A 18 -7.16 1.73 5.71
C VAL A 18 -6.49 1.06 6.91
N THR A 19 -5.41 1.66 7.41
CA THR A 19 -4.70 1.20 8.62
C THR A 19 -5.46 1.60 9.89
N ALA A 20 -5.13 0.99 11.03
CA ALA A 20 -5.70 1.40 12.32
C ALA A 20 -5.30 2.83 12.71
N GLY A 21 -4.17 3.34 12.20
CA GLY A 21 -3.73 4.72 12.34
C GLY A 21 -4.35 5.69 11.34
N HIS A 22 -5.49 5.33 10.72
CA HIS A 22 -6.21 6.14 9.73
C HIS A 22 -5.41 6.54 8.48
N THR A 23 -4.26 5.92 8.23
CA THR A 23 -3.52 6.06 6.97
C THR A 23 -4.23 5.27 5.88
N ARG A 24 -4.35 5.86 4.68
CA ARG A 24 -5.08 5.27 3.55
C ARG A 24 -4.10 4.93 2.45
N PHE A 25 -3.99 3.65 2.11
CA PHE A 25 -3.28 3.21 0.91
C PHE A 25 -4.27 3.10 -0.23
N MET A 26 -3.92 3.68 -1.37
CA MET A 26 -4.72 3.67 -2.59
C MET A 26 -3.91 3.05 -3.71
N LEU A 27 -4.54 2.15 -4.47
CA LEU A 27 -3.95 1.49 -5.61
C LEU A 27 -4.89 1.61 -6.81
N LEU A 28 -4.39 2.12 -7.92
CA LEU A 28 -5.07 2.09 -9.20
C LEU A 28 -4.60 0.86 -9.97
N HIS A 29 -5.55 0.05 -10.45
CA HIS A 29 -5.24 -1.17 -11.18
C HIS A 29 -6.34 -1.53 -12.19
N ASP A 30 -5.97 -2.31 -13.19
CA ASP A 30 -6.77 -2.76 -14.35
C ASP A 30 -7.50 -4.10 -14.10
N SER A 31 -7.73 -4.45 -12.82
CA SER A 31 -8.32 -5.71 -12.32
C SER A 31 -7.38 -6.92 -12.37
N ARG A 32 -6.67 -7.14 -11.26
CA ARG A 32 -5.80 -8.29 -11.02
C ARG A 32 -6.04 -8.78 -9.60
N SER A 33 -6.82 -9.86 -9.44
CA SER A 33 -7.07 -10.58 -8.19
C SER A 33 -7.18 -9.74 -6.89
N ASP A 34 -8.40 -9.57 -6.38
CA ASP A 34 -8.66 -8.94 -5.07
C ASP A 34 -7.79 -9.50 -3.92
N ASP A 35 -7.52 -10.81 -3.94
CA ASP A 35 -6.72 -11.46 -2.90
C ASP A 35 -5.23 -11.11 -3.01
N GLY A 36 -4.72 -10.97 -4.24
CA GLY A 36 -3.36 -10.50 -4.50
C GLY A 36 -3.17 -9.07 -3.99
N ILE A 37 -4.11 -8.18 -4.34
CA ILE A 37 -4.12 -6.79 -3.90
C ILE A 37 -4.22 -6.68 -2.37
N LYS A 38 -5.11 -7.48 -1.75
CA LYS A 38 -5.22 -7.53 -0.29
C LYS A 38 -3.90 -7.90 0.37
N THR A 39 -3.24 -8.95 -0.13
CA THR A 39 -1.96 -9.43 0.41
C THR A 39 -0.86 -8.39 0.18
N PHE A 40 -0.81 -7.76 -0.99
CA PHE A 40 0.09 -6.65 -1.28
C PHE A 40 -0.06 -5.52 -0.26
N PHE A 41 -1.30 -5.08 0.02
CA PHE A 41 -1.53 -4.03 1.00
C PHE A 41 -1.11 -4.43 2.42
N GLN A 42 -1.32 -5.68 2.82
CA GLN A 42 -0.91 -6.18 4.14
C GLN A 42 0.63 -6.15 4.28
N GLU A 43 1.36 -6.64 3.28
CA GLU A 43 2.84 -6.66 3.30
C GLU A 43 3.43 -5.24 3.26
N VAL A 44 2.84 -4.34 2.46
CA VAL A 44 3.25 -2.92 2.43
C VAL A 44 2.95 -2.24 3.77
N HIS A 45 1.84 -2.59 4.42
CA HIS A 45 1.52 -2.07 5.76
C HIS A 45 2.58 -2.48 6.79
N ASP A 46 3.06 -3.72 6.75
CA ASP A 46 4.12 -4.17 7.66
C ASP A 46 5.45 -3.42 7.43
N LEU A 47 5.76 -3.09 6.18
CA LEU A 47 6.92 -2.24 5.87
C LEU A 47 6.71 -0.79 6.33
N TYR A 48 5.50 -0.26 6.16
CA TYR A 48 5.14 1.08 6.59
C TYR A 48 5.24 1.24 8.10
N ILE A 49 4.75 0.27 8.88
CA ILE A 49 4.85 0.28 10.36
C ILE A 49 6.32 0.35 10.78
N LYS A 50 7.22 -0.40 10.13
CA LYS A 50 8.66 -0.38 10.46
C LYS A 50 9.29 1.00 10.28
N ILE A 51 8.85 1.77 9.29
CA ILE A 51 9.28 3.17 9.11
C ILE A 51 8.65 4.04 10.17
N PHE A 52 7.34 3.89 10.41
CA PHE A 52 6.61 4.72 11.35
C PHE A 52 7.12 4.57 12.79
N LEU A 53 7.61 3.38 13.17
CA LEU A 53 8.21 3.11 14.47
C LEU A 53 9.65 3.62 14.62
N ASN A 54 10.25 4.15 13.55
CA ASN A 54 11.58 4.77 13.64
C ASN A 54 11.44 6.14 14.35
N PRO A 55 12.09 6.37 15.50
CA PRO A 55 12.03 7.64 16.22
C PRO A 55 12.61 8.82 15.43
N LEU A 56 13.40 8.56 14.38
CA LEU A 56 13.96 9.57 13.49
C LEU A 56 13.03 9.92 12.31
N TYR A 57 11.93 9.19 12.14
CA TYR A 57 10.95 9.47 11.11
C TYR A 57 9.99 10.56 11.59
N LEU A 58 9.81 11.60 10.79
CA LEU A 58 8.85 12.66 11.08
C LEU A 58 7.45 12.22 10.58
N PRO A 59 6.44 12.06 11.45
CA PRO A 59 5.10 11.70 11.01
C PRO A 59 4.55 12.70 9.98
N GLY A 60 3.99 12.18 8.88
CA GLY A 60 3.47 13.00 7.77
C GLY A 60 4.52 13.48 6.77
N SER A 61 5.81 13.25 7.03
CA SER A 61 6.86 13.48 6.02
C SER A 61 6.83 12.39 4.93
N LEU A 62 7.55 12.65 3.82
CA LEU A 62 7.67 11.68 2.73
C LEU A 62 8.59 10.53 3.12
N ILE A 63 8.22 9.31 2.72
CA ILE A 63 9.11 8.15 2.81
C ILE A 63 10.09 8.21 1.65
N THR A 64 11.38 8.44 1.93
CA THR A 64 12.46 8.55 0.92
C THR A 64 13.44 7.38 0.94
N SER A 65 13.15 6.33 1.70
CA SER A 65 14.05 5.19 1.89
C SER A 65 14.13 4.31 0.64
N SER A 66 15.33 4.18 0.07
CA SER A 66 15.60 3.31 -1.09
C SER A 66 15.32 1.82 -0.80
N HIS A 67 15.53 1.39 0.44
CA HIS A 67 15.24 0.03 0.89
C HIS A 67 13.74 -0.26 0.90
N PHE A 68 12.94 0.71 1.35
CA PHE A 68 11.49 0.61 1.31
C PHE A 68 11.00 0.50 -0.13
N ASP A 69 11.47 1.39 -1.02
CA ASP A 69 11.11 1.38 -2.43
C ASP A 69 11.44 0.05 -3.11
N THR A 70 12.63 -0.49 -2.86
CA THR A 70 13.06 -1.76 -3.44
C THR A 70 12.15 -2.91 -3.00
N LYS A 71 11.76 -2.94 -1.72
CA LYS A 71 10.86 -3.98 -1.19
C LYS A 71 9.44 -3.83 -1.72
N VAL A 72 8.88 -2.62 -1.76
CA VAL A 72 7.55 -2.37 -2.31
C VAL A 72 7.49 -2.79 -3.78
N ARG A 73 8.53 -2.47 -4.58
CA ARG A 73 8.62 -2.91 -5.98
C ARG A 73 8.69 -4.44 -6.13
N ALA A 74 9.40 -5.12 -5.23
CA ALA A 74 9.45 -6.58 -5.23
C ALA A 74 8.08 -7.20 -4.90
N LEU A 75 7.37 -6.63 -3.92
CA LEU A 75 6.01 -7.04 -3.58
C LEU A 75 5.03 -6.79 -4.73
N ALA A 76 5.14 -5.64 -5.40
CA ALA A 76 4.31 -5.32 -6.55
C ALA A 76 4.46 -6.39 -7.65
N ARG A 77 5.69 -6.75 -8.03
CA ARG A 77 5.93 -7.82 -9.03
C ARG A 77 5.39 -9.19 -8.62
N LYS A 78 5.24 -9.44 -7.31
CA LYS A 78 4.80 -10.74 -6.78
C LYS A 78 3.27 -10.85 -6.73
N TYR A 79 2.57 -9.74 -6.45
CA TYR A 79 1.15 -9.75 -6.10
C TYR A 79 0.25 -8.96 -7.06
N LEU A 80 0.81 -8.06 -7.86
CA LEU A 80 0.12 -7.20 -8.82
C LEU A 80 0.56 -7.59 -10.24
#